data_AF-A0A977N4Y7-F1
#
_entry.id   AF-A0A977N4Y7-F1
#
_cell.length_a   1.000
_cell.length_b   1.000
_cell.length_c   1.000
_cell.angle_alpha   90.00
_cell.angle_beta   90.00
_cell.angle_gamma   90.00
#
_symmetry.space_group_name_H-M   'P 1'
#
loop_
_entity.id
_entity.type
_entity.pdbx_description
1 polymer ?
#
loop_
_entity_poly.entity_id
_entity_poly.type
_entity_poly.pdbx_seq_one_letter_code
_entity_poly.pdbx_strand_id
1 'polypeptide(L)' 'TGQEKRSFPPPDEYVTWPIFRWSKDDRFFARLSADMLSVYETPSFGLLDKKSIKIPG' A
#
# COMPACT_ATOMS: atom_id res chain seq x y z
N THR A 1 15.82 13.91 -1.85
CA THR A 1 15.31 15.21 -2.36
C THR A 1 13.88 15.52 -1.92
N GLY A 2 13.21 14.69 -1.10
CA GLY A 2 11.87 15.00 -0.58
C GLY A 2 10.77 15.14 -1.66
N GLN A 3 11.07 14.75 -2.90
CA GLN A 3 10.12 14.84 -4.00
C GLN A 3 9.03 13.78 -3.84
N GLU A 4 7.78 14.20 -4.02
CA GLU A 4 6.63 13.30 -4.06
C GLU A 4 6.82 12.27 -5.19
N LYS A 5 6.60 11.00 -4.86
CA LYS A 5 6.69 9.88 -5.82
C LYS A 5 5.32 9.42 -6.27
N ARG A 6 4.37 9.32 -5.34
CA ARG A 6 3.02 8.82 -5.60
C ARG A 6 2.08 9.28 -4.49
N SER A 7 0.89 9.74 -4.88
CA SER A 7 -0.22 9.99 -3.99
C SER A 7 -1.19 8.79 -3.96
N PHE A 8 -1.86 8.61 -2.83
CA PHE A 8 -2.90 7.60 -2.65
C PHE A 8 -4.20 8.28 -2.20
N PRO A 9 -5.35 7.88 -2.74
CA PRO A 9 -6.62 8.37 -2.23
C PRO A 9 -6.80 7.97 -0.77
N PRO A 10 -7.56 8.75 0.01
CA PRO A 10 -7.91 8.38 1.38
C PRO A 10 -8.55 6.99 1.39
N PRO A 11 -8.32 6.21 2.46
CA PRO A 11 -8.94 4.91 2.59
C PRO A 11 -10.46 5.06 2.76
N ASP A 12 -11.18 3.97 2.50
CA ASP A 12 -12.60 3.88 2.83
C ASP A 12 -12.80 4.04 4.36
N GLU A 13 -13.99 4.51 4.75
CA GLU A 13 -14.36 4.89 6.14
C GLU A 13 -14.03 3.83 7.21
N TYR A 14 -13.96 2.55 6.82
CA TYR A 14 -13.84 1.42 7.72
C TYR A 14 -12.41 0.86 7.86
N VAL A 15 -11.40 1.50 7.24
CA VAL A 15 -10.01 1.03 7.35
C VAL A 15 -9.38 1.54 8.65
N THR A 16 -9.04 0.60 9.53
CA THR A 16 -8.34 0.93 10.79
C THR A 16 -6.87 1.30 10.51
N TRP A 17 -6.42 2.40 11.10
CA TRP A 17 -5.02 2.83 11.03
C TRP A 17 -4.10 1.84 11.78
N PRO A 18 -2.88 1.55 11.30
CA PRO A 18 -2.18 2.14 10.16
C PRO A 18 -2.52 1.53 8.80
N ILE A 19 -2.77 2.41 7.81
CA ILE A 19 -3.13 2.06 6.43
C ILE A 19 -1.91 1.53 5.66
N PHE A 20 -0.73 2.09 5.94
CA PHE A 20 0.52 1.69 5.31
C PHE A 20 1.41 0.93 6.28
N ARG A 21 1.99 -0.17 5.81
CA ARG A 21 3.07 -0.88 6.51
C ARG A 21 4.24 -1.12 5.58
N TRP A 22 5.44 -0.86 6.08
CA TRP A 22 6.69 -1.02 5.33
C TRP A 22 7.34 -2.36 5.65
N SER A 23 7.97 -2.96 4.65
CA SER A 23 8.89 -4.07 4.88
C SER A 23 10.12 -3.56 5.63
N LYS A 24 10.75 -4.43 6.42
CA LYS A 24 11.92 -4.06 7.25
C LYS A 24 13.11 -3.51 6.44
N ASP A 25 13.19 -3.91 5.17
CA ASP A 25 14.25 -3.59 4.23
C ASP A 25 13.84 -2.50 3.22
N ASP A 26 12.70 -1.83 3.45
CA ASP A 26 12.14 -0.76 2.63
C ASP A 26 11.87 -1.11 1.16
N ARG A 27 12.05 -2.36 0.74
CA ARG A 27 11.83 -2.82 -0.64
C ARG A 27 10.36 -2.83 -1.04
N PHE A 28 9.47 -2.94 -0.06
CA PHE A 28 8.04 -2.97 -0.28
C PHE A 28 7.28 -2.20 0.79
N PHE A 29 6.08 -1.77 0.46
CA PHE A 29 5.09 -1.40 1.45
C PHE A 29 3.72 -1.92 1.04
N ALA A 30 2.90 -2.27 2.03
CA ALA A 30 1.53 -2.68 1.83
C ALA A 30 0.58 -1.53 2.18
N ARG A 31 -0.50 -1.40 1.42
CA ARG A 31 -1.64 -0.53 1.67
C ARG A 31 -2.87 -1.38 1.97
N LEU A 32 -3.50 -1.13 3.11
CA LEU A 32 -4.77 -1.72 3.49
C LEU A 32 -5.94 -0.93 2.88
N SER A 33 -6.91 -1.65 2.33
CA SER A 33 -8.23 -1.15 1.91
C SER A 33 -9.30 -2.00 2.60
N ALA A 34 -10.59 -1.69 2.41
CA ALA A 34 -11.67 -2.34 3.16
C ALA A 34 -11.66 -3.88 3.06
N ASP A 35 -11.46 -4.43 1.86
CA ASP A 35 -11.48 -5.87 1.56
C ASP A 35 -10.24 -6.34 0.78
N MET A 36 -9.20 -5.49 0.73
CA MET A 36 -8.08 -5.68 -0.18
C MET A 36 -6.75 -5.19 0.41
N LEU A 37 -5.71 -5.97 0.18
CA LEU A 37 -4.32 -5.66 0.48
C LEU A 37 -3.56 -5.44 -0.83
N SER A 38 -2.95 -4.26 -0.99
CA SER A 38 -2.13 -3.94 -2.16
C SER A 38 -0.67 -3.79 -1.75
N VAL A 39 0.23 -4.53 -2.37
CA VAL A 39 1.67 -4.48 -2.08
C VAL A 39 2.38 -3.73 -3.20
N TYR A 40 3.20 -2.75 -2.84
CA TYR A 40 3.93 -1.92 -3.79
C TYR A 40 5.43 -2.12 -3.63
N GLU A 41 6.15 -2.16 -4.74
CA GLU A 41 7.61 -2.22 -4.78
C GLU A 41 8.20 -0.80 -4.72
N THR A 42 9.34 -0.66 -4.06
CA THR A 42 10.15 0.56 -4.09
C THR A 42 11.39 0.36 -4.96
N PRO A 43 11.94 1.43 -5.57
CA PRO A 43 11.58 2.85 -5.45
C PRO A 43 10.51 3.31 -6.46
N SER A 44 9.98 2.41 -7.29
CA SER A 44 9.04 2.74 -8.36
C SER A 44 7.61 3.03 -7.85
N PHE A 45 7.27 2.54 -6.66
CA PHE A 45 5.91 2.53 -6.11
C PHE A 45 4.94 1.78 -7.03
N GLY A 46 5.41 0.83 -7.84
CA GLY A 46 4.59 -0.03 -8.70
C GLY A 46 3.88 -1.11 -7.89
N LEU A 47 2.70 -1.56 -8.34
CA LEU A 47 1.98 -2.67 -7.69
C LEU A 47 2.73 -3.98 -7.98
N LEU A 48 3.10 -4.70 -6.93
CA LEU A 48 3.76 -6.00 -7.02
C LEU A 48 2.88 -6.95 -7.85
N ASP A 49 3.46 -7.56 -8.87
CA ASP A 49 2.79 -8.44 -9.83
C ASP A 49 1.53 -7.86 -10.50
N LYS A 50 1.34 -6.53 -10.42
CA LYS A 50 0.13 -5.82 -10.88
C LYS A 50 -1.17 -6.38 -10.28
N LYS A 51 -1.10 -6.99 -9.10
CA LYS A 51 -2.24 -7.62 -8.44
C LYS A 51 -2.40 -7.14 -7.01
N SER A 52 -3.64 -7.04 -6.59
CA SER A 52 -4.01 -6.83 -5.20
C SER A 52 -4.63 -8.11 -4.64
N ILE A 53 -4.40 -8.35 -3.37
CA ILE A 53 -4.81 -9.56 -2.66
C ILE A 53 -6.13 -9.26 -1.97
N LYS A 54 -7.19 -10.02 -2.25
CA LYS A 54 -8.43 -9.92 -1.47
C LYS A 54 -8.18 -10.47 -0.07
N ILE A 55 -8.57 -9.73 0.94
CA ILE A 55 -8.53 -10.15 2.33
C ILE A 55 -9.95 -10.19 2.89
N PRO A 56 -10.31 -11.19 3.71
CA PRO A 56 -11.56 -11.12 4.45
C PRO A 56 -11.50 -9.91 5.40
N GLY A 57 -12.51 -9.04 5.29
CA GLY A 57 -12.77 -7.94 6.21
C GLY A 57 -13.66 -8.38 7.37
#